data_AF-W2STQ0-F1
#
_entry.id   AF-W2STQ0-F1
#
_cell.length_a   1.000
_cell.length_b   1.000
_cell.length_c   1.000
_cell.angle_alpha   90.00
_cell.angle_beta   90.00
_cell.angle_gamma   90.00
#
_symmetry.space_group_name_H-M   'P 1'
#
loop_
_entity.id
_entity.type
_entity.pdbx_description
1 polymer ?
#
loop_
_entity_poly.entity_id
_entity_poly.type
_entity_poly.pdbx_seq_one_letter_code
_entity_poly.pdbx_strand_id
1 'polypeptide(L)'
;NFLDQLAFGEEKTLIGTYTRLPPFNWSKEQYANYRSIRPIVQIVGMFFGLYVLKKWLKLRDTFVICLAIATLGISLVMIGLAYASWLIYASLAPGSLHGLLNPLSYSFLSCLVDRTEIGKTFAISSIAQKLAGFAQTAIFQNIYIATVDWYQ
;
A
#
# COMPACT_ATOMS: atom_id res chain seq x y z
N ASN A 1 5.57 -2.52 7.13
CA ASN A 1 4.59 -3.31 7.91
C ASN A 1 4.28 -4.57 7.11
N PHE A 2 4.04 -5.73 7.73
CA PHE A 2 3.81 -6.99 7.00
C PHE A 2 2.65 -6.87 5.99
N LEU A 3 1.51 -6.33 6.45
CA LEU A 3 0.32 -6.10 5.60
C LEU A 3 0.58 -5.07 4.49
N ASP A 4 1.40 -4.06 4.76
CA ASP A 4 1.78 -3.05 3.76
C ASP A 4 2.65 -3.67 2.67
N GLN A 5 3.59 -4.54 3.04
CA GLN A 5 4.48 -5.16 2.08
C GLN A 5 3.77 -6.20 1.19
N LEU A 6 2.87 -6.98 1.80
CA LEU A 6 2.08 -8.01 1.11
C LEU A 6 1.02 -7.37 0.20
N ALA A 7 0.22 -6.43 0.71
CA ALA A 7 -0.82 -5.77 -0.08
C ALA A 7 -0.27 -4.85 -1.18
N PHE A 8 0.80 -4.07 -0.93
CA PHE A 8 1.30 -3.11 -1.92
C PHE A 8 2.28 -3.71 -2.94
N GLY A 9 2.97 -4.79 -2.60
CA GLY A 9 3.75 -5.53 -3.59
C GLY A 9 2.85 -6.05 -4.71
N GLU A 10 1.67 -6.55 -4.32
CA GLU A 10 0.67 -7.05 -5.25
C GLU A 10 -0.05 -5.92 -5.97
N GLU A 11 -0.52 -4.87 -5.27
CA GLU A 11 -1.23 -3.75 -5.90
C GLU A 11 -0.40 -3.08 -7.00
N LYS A 12 0.91 -2.85 -6.78
CA LYS A 12 1.80 -2.26 -7.79
C LYS A 12 1.94 -3.13 -9.04
N THR A 13 1.95 -4.44 -8.86
CA THR A 13 2.09 -5.41 -9.94
C THR A 13 0.77 -5.57 -10.69
N LEU A 14 -0.34 -5.65 -9.95
CA LEU A 14 -1.70 -5.80 -10.46
C LEU A 14 -2.18 -4.55 -11.20
N ILE A 15 -1.95 -3.33 -10.69
CA ILE A 15 -2.31 -2.09 -11.39
C ILE A 15 -1.59 -2.00 -12.74
N GLY A 16 -0.33 -2.44 -12.82
CA GLY A 16 0.43 -2.44 -14.08
C GLY A 16 -0.15 -3.36 -15.14
N THR A 17 -0.69 -4.51 -14.75
CA THR A 17 -1.37 -5.45 -15.65
C THR A 17 -2.81 -5.01 -15.96
N TYR A 18 -3.53 -4.54 -14.94
CA TYR A 18 -4.93 -4.12 -15.03
C TYR A 18 -5.12 -2.89 -15.92
N THR A 19 -4.23 -1.91 -15.84
CA THR A 19 -4.26 -0.71 -16.70
C THR A 19 -3.93 -1.00 -18.17
N ARG A 20 -3.29 -2.13 -18.46
CA ARG A 20 -2.98 -2.59 -19.83
C ARG A 20 -4.09 -3.43 -20.46
N LEU A 21 -5.03 -3.94 -19.67
CA LEU A 21 -6.16 -4.74 -20.16
C LEU A 21 -7.32 -3.83 -20.61
N PRO A 22 -8.18 -4.30 -21.55
CA PRO A 22 -9.43 -3.62 -21.85
C PRO A 22 -10.29 -3.50 -20.58
N PRO A 23 -10.93 -2.36 -20.29
CA PRO A 23 -11.23 -1.22 -21.19
C PRO A 23 -10.23 -0.04 -21.17
N PHE A 24 -9.12 -0.12 -20.42
CA PHE A 24 -8.25 1.04 -20.19
C PHE A 24 -7.19 1.25 -21.28
N ASN A 25 -6.58 0.16 -21.79
CA ASN A 25 -5.57 0.20 -22.85
C ASN A 25 -4.51 1.31 -22.68
N TRP A 26 -3.99 1.51 -21.46
CA TRP A 26 -3.05 2.60 -21.20
C TRP A 26 -1.76 2.46 -22.02
N SER A 27 -1.32 3.57 -22.61
CA SER A 27 0.00 3.62 -23.25
C SER A 27 1.10 3.51 -22.18
N LYS A 28 2.31 3.09 -22.60
CA LYS A 28 3.48 3.02 -21.71
C LYS A 28 3.78 4.37 -21.04
N GLU A 29 3.52 5.49 -21.72
CA GLU A 29 3.69 6.83 -21.18
C GLU A 29 2.65 7.16 -20.09
N GLN A 30 1.38 6.81 -20.29
CA GLN A 30 0.33 7.06 -19.31
C GLN A 30 0.58 6.30 -18.00
N TYR A 31 1.02 5.04 -18.11
CA TYR A 31 1.43 4.25 -16.94
C TYR A 31 2.68 4.82 -16.26
N ALA A 32 3.67 5.27 -17.03
CA ALA A 32 4.87 5.90 -16.48
C ALA A 32 4.54 7.20 -15.73
N ASN A 33 3.62 8.00 -16.26
CA ASN A 33 3.17 9.23 -15.60
C ASN A 33 2.43 8.93 -14.29
N TYR A 34 1.49 7.97 -14.30
CA TYR A 34 0.81 7.52 -13.08
C TYR A 34 1.80 7.01 -12.01
N ARG A 35 2.78 6.20 -12.42
CA ARG A 35 3.82 5.67 -11.54
C ARG A 35 4.66 6.77 -10.89
N SER A 36 4.85 7.88 -11.60
CA SER A 36 5.66 9.03 -11.15
C SER A 36 4.86 9.97 -10.24
N ILE A 37 3.57 10.16 -10.51
CA ILE A 37 2.67 11.01 -9.72
C ILE A 37 2.25 10.35 -8.40
N ARG A 38 2.04 9.02 -8.40
CA ARG A 38 1.60 8.26 -7.22
C ARG A 38 2.42 8.55 -5.95
N PRO A 39 3.77 8.49 -5.93
CA PRO A 39 4.54 8.81 -4.73
C PRO A 39 4.41 10.28 -4.30
N ILE A 40 4.27 11.22 -5.23
CA ILE A 40 4.10 12.65 -4.92
C ILE A 40 2.77 12.86 -4.18
N VAL A 41 1.68 12.33 -4.73
CA VAL A 41 0.34 12.40 -4.10
C VAL A 41 0.34 11.72 -2.74
N GLN A 42 1.05 10.62 -2.61
CA GLN A 42 1.20 9.91 -1.34
C GLN A 42 1.91 10.75 -0.28
N ILE A 43 3.03 11.41 -0.64
CA ILE A 43 3.75 12.29 0.29
C ILE A 43 2.85 13.44 0.75
N VAL A 44 2.18 14.12 -0.20
CA VAL A 44 1.28 15.24 0.10
C VAL A 44 0.11 14.80 0.98
N GLY A 45 -0.54 13.69 0.64
CA GLY A 45 -1.65 13.14 1.41
C GLY A 45 -1.24 12.65 2.80
N MET A 46 -0.01 12.19 2.97
CA MET A 46 0.54 11.80 4.26
C MET A 46 0.77 13.02 5.17
N PHE A 47 1.32 14.12 4.65
CA PHE A 47 1.45 15.38 5.39
C PHE A 47 0.09 15.97 5.77
N PHE A 48 -0.83 16.02 4.81
CA PHE A 48 -2.18 16.53 5.05
C PHE A 48 -2.94 15.66 6.04
N GLY A 49 -2.88 14.34 5.87
CA GLY A 49 -3.48 13.36 6.76
C GLY A 49 -2.95 13.49 8.19
N LEU A 50 -1.63 13.58 8.37
CA LEU A 50 -1.04 13.79 9.69
C LEU A 50 -1.51 15.12 10.30
N TYR A 51 -1.51 16.21 9.53
CA TYR A 51 -1.98 17.50 10.01
C TYR A 51 -3.45 17.45 10.46
N VAL A 52 -4.34 16.91 9.63
CA VAL A 52 -5.77 16.84 9.93
C VAL A 52 -6.05 15.87 11.09
N LEU A 53 -5.50 14.66 11.05
CA LEU A 53 -5.80 13.59 12.01
C LEU A 53 -5.14 13.83 13.38
N LYS A 54 -3.90 14.32 13.42
CA LYS A 54 -3.20 14.59 14.70
C LYS A 54 -3.45 16.00 15.23
N LYS A 55 -3.37 17.05 14.39
CA LYS A 55 -3.45 18.44 14.88
C LYS A 55 -4.89 18.89 15.08
N TRP A 56 -5.79 18.49 14.17
CA TRP A 56 -7.19 18.91 14.21
C TRP A 56 -8.05 17.96 15.06
N LEU A 57 -7.99 16.66 14.78
CA LEU A 57 -8.85 15.66 15.45
C LEU A 57 -8.24 15.06 16.72
N LYS A 58 -6.93 15.24 16.98
CA LYS A 58 -6.19 14.70 18.14
C LYS A 58 -6.47 13.20 18.39
N LEU A 59 -6.64 12.42 17.33
CA LEU A 59 -6.98 11.00 17.47
C LEU A 59 -5.80 10.19 18.00
N ARG A 60 -6.12 9.15 18.77
CA ARG A 60 -5.14 8.16 19.24
C ARG A 60 -4.60 7.37 18.05
N ASP A 61 -3.32 7.00 18.09
CA ASP A 61 -2.64 6.34 16.97
C ASP A 61 -3.37 5.09 16.44
N THR A 62 -3.99 4.32 17.34
CA THR A 62 -4.80 3.15 16.99
C THR A 62 -5.97 3.48 16.05
N PHE A 63 -6.70 4.56 16.31
CA PHE A 63 -7.83 4.98 15.46
C PHE A 63 -7.36 5.43 14.09
N VAL A 64 -6.22 6.12 14.03
CA VAL A 64 -5.63 6.57 12.77
C VAL A 64 -5.18 5.38 11.92
N ILE A 65 -4.60 4.34 12.54
CA ILE A 65 -4.25 3.10 11.85
C ILE A 65 -5.50 2.40 11.28
N CYS A 66 -6.55 2.23 12.09
CA CYS A 66 -7.81 1.62 11.61
C CYS A 66 -8.42 2.40 10.45
N LEU A 67 -8.44 3.73 10.53
CA LEU A 67 -8.95 4.58 9.46
C LEU A 67 -8.11 4.46 8.18
N ALA A 68 -6.78 4.43 8.31
CA ALA A 68 -5.88 4.27 7.16
C ALA A 68 -6.07 2.92 6.46
N ILE A 69 -6.35 1.85 7.22
CA ILE A 69 -6.70 0.53 6.67
C ILE A 69 -8.06 0.59 5.96
N ALA A 70 -9.05 1.26 6.54
CA ALA A 70 -10.37 1.41 5.93
C ALA A 70 -10.29 2.19 4.60
N THR A 71 -9.56 3.30 4.57
CA THR A 71 -9.37 4.10 3.34
C THR A 71 -8.58 3.34 2.28
N LEU A 72 -7.67 2.45 2.69
CA LEU A 72 -6.99 1.53 1.78
C LEU A 72 -7.98 0.54 1.15
N GLY A 73 -8.85 -0.09 1.96
CA GLY A 73 -9.90 -0.96 1.45
C GLY A 73 -10.80 -0.25 0.43
N ILE A 74 -11.19 0.99 0.71
CA ILE A 74 -11.97 1.82 -0.22
C ILE A 74 -11.19 2.10 -1.51
N SER A 75 -9.90 2.42 -1.43
CA SER A 75 -9.04 2.63 -2.60
C SER A 75 -8.99 1.39 -3.50
N LEU A 76 -8.83 0.20 -2.90
CA LEU A 76 -8.80 -1.07 -3.62
C LEU A 76 -10.15 -1.36 -4.30
N VAL A 77 -11.25 -1.13 -3.60
CA VAL A 77 -12.61 -1.28 -4.17
C VAL A 77 -12.84 -0.30 -5.32
N MET A 78 -12.38 0.95 -5.20
CA MET A 78 -12.47 1.93 -6.27
C MET A 78 -11.66 1.54 -7.50
N ILE A 79 -10.47 0.94 -7.31
CA ILE A 79 -9.66 0.42 -8.41
C ILE A 79 -10.34 -0.78 -9.07
N GLY A 80 -10.89 -1.70 -8.27
CA GLY A 80 -11.60 -2.88 -8.78
C GLY A 80 -12.90 -2.56 -9.52
N LEU A 81 -13.58 -1.48 -9.15
CA LEU A 81 -14.79 -0.97 -9.80
C LEU A 81 -14.50 0.11 -10.87
N ALA A 82 -13.23 0.37 -11.16
CA ALA A 82 -12.88 1.43 -12.10
C ALA A 82 -13.33 1.05 -13.52
N TYR A 83 -14.17 1.90 -14.12
CA TYR A 83 -14.59 1.79 -15.52
C TYR A 83 -13.94 2.84 -16.43
N ALA A 84 -13.27 3.83 -15.83
CA ALA A 84 -12.61 4.91 -16.55
C ALA A 84 -11.29 5.31 -15.87
N SER A 85 -10.30 5.71 -16.66
CA SER A 85 -8.93 6.02 -16.23
C SER A 85 -8.87 7.01 -15.07
N TRP A 86 -9.79 7.98 -15.04
CA TRP A 86 -9.85 9.00 -13.99
C TRP A 86 -10.21 8.42 -12.61
N LEU A 87 -10.99 7.32 -12.52
CA LEU A 87 -11.30 6.68 -11.23
C LEU A 87 -10.05 6.09 -10.58
N ILE A 88 -9.09 5.64 -11.39
CA ILE A 88 -7.79 5.14 -10.91
C ILE A 88 -6.95 6.31 -10.37
N TYR A 89 -7.03 7.49 -10.99
CA TYR A 89 -6.39 8.69 -10.42
C TYR A 89 -7.11 9.18 -9.16
N ALA A 90 -8.44 9.04 -9.09
CA ALA A 90 -9.22 9.41 -7.93
C ALA A 90 -8.96 8.51 -6.73
N SER A 91 -8.70 7.21 -6.93
CA SER A 91 -8.37 6.28 -5.84
C SER A 91 -7.03 6.59 -5.16
N LEU A 92 -6.12 7.32 -5.81
CA LEU A 92 -4.88 7.81 -5.20
C LEU A 92 -5.15 8.70 -3.96
N ALA A 93 -6.28 9.43 -3.94
CA ALA A 93 -6.62 10.31 -2.83
C ALA A 93 -6.88 9.53 -1.51
N PRO A 94 -7.83 8.57 -1.43
CA PRO A 94 -7.99 7.72 -0.24
C PRO A 94 -6.78 6.81 -0.02
N GLY A 95 -6.09 6.36 -1.09
CA GLY A 95 -4.88 5.56 -0.99
C GLY A 95 -3.67 6.31 -0.40
N SER A 96 -3.65 7.64 -0.48
CA SER A 96 -2.51 8.45 0.01
C SER A 96 -2.27 8.33 1.51
N LEU A 97 -3.33 8.09 2.29
CA LEU A 97 -3.27 7.93 3.76
C LEU A 97 -2.56 6.64 4.18
N HIS A 98 -2.41 5.67 3.28
CA HIS A 98 -1.71 4.43 3.61
C HIS A 98 -0.24 4.69 4.01
N GLY A 99 0.39 5.74 3.50
CA GLY A 99 1.78 6.08 3.85
C GLY A 99 2.00 6.25 5.35
N LEU A 100 0.93 6.56 6.10
CA LEU A 100 0.96 6.69 7.56
C LEU A 100 1.00 5.34 8.29
N LEU A 101 0.60 4.22 7.67
CA LEU A 101 0.53 2.92 8.35
C LEU A 101 1.88 2.47 8.90
N ASN A 102 2.95 2.66 8.13
CA ASN A 102 4.30 2.31 8.55
C ASN A 102 4.74 3.08 9.80
N PRO A 103 4.87 4.42 9.77
CA PRO A 103 5.33 5.17 10.93
C PRO A 103 4.38 5.04 12.14
N LEU A 104 3.06 5.00 11.94
CA LEU A 104 2.10 4.85 13.04
C LEU A 104 2.20 3.49 13.71
N SER A 105 2.41 2.42 12.93
CA SER A 105 2.54 1.08 13.50
C SER A 105 3.85 0.93 14.27
N TYR A 106 4.95 1.50 13.77
CA TYR A 106 6.21 1.55 14.54
C TYR A 106 6.05 2.39 15.82
N SER A 107 5.36 3.52 15.77
CA SER A 107 5.05 4.34 16.94
C SER A 107 4.14 3.63 17.94
N PHE A 108 3.20 2.81 17.48
CA PHE A 108 2.34 2.01 18.34
C PHE A 108 3.12 0.87 19.02
N LEU A 109 3.95 0.16 18.25
CA LEU A 109 4.84 -0.89 18.76
C LEU A 109 5.81 -0.34 19.82
N SER A 110 6.38 0.85 19.62
CA SER A 110 7.27 1.46 20.63
C SER A 110 6.56 1.89 21.91
N CYS A 111 5.24 2.15 21.85
CA CYS A 111 4.44 2.42 23.06
C CYS A 111 4.07 1.15 23.83
N LEU A 112 4.09 -0.02 23.17
CA LEU A 112 3.69 -1.30 23.76
C LEU A 112 4.87 -2.05 24.39
N VAL A 113 6.10 -1.70 24.01
CA VAL A 113 7.33 -2.40 24.37
C VAL A 113 8.19 -1.51 25.26
N ASP A 114 8.87 -2.13 26.23
CA ASP A 114 9.81 -1.41 27.09
C ASP A 114 10.96 -0.78 26.30
N ARG A 115 11.45 0.37 26.78
CA ARG A 115 12.44 1.20 26.07
C ARG A 115 13.72 0.43 25.71
N THR A 116 14.08 -0.57 26.50
CA THR A 116 15.26 -1.44 26.31
C THR A 116 15.07 -2.50 25.21
N GLU A 117 13.82 -2.79 24.83
CA GLU A 117 13.47 -3.85 23.89
C GLU A 117 12.95 -3.33 22.54
N ILE A 118 12.67 -2.04 22.41
CA ILE A 118 12.17 -1.40 21.17
C ILE A 118 13.02 -1.81 19.96
N GLY A 119 14.36 -1.73 20.08
CA GLY A 119 15.27 -2.08 19.00
C GLY A 119 15.18 -3.55 18.58
N LYS A 120 15.01 -4.46 19.54
CA LYS A 120 14.84 -5.91 19.28
C LYS A 120 13.51 -6.16 18.57
N THR A 121 12.43 -5.55 19.03
CA THR A 121 11.11 -5.71 18.42
C THR A 121 11.07 -5.15 17.00
N PHE A 122 11.73 -4.03 16.74
CA PHE A 122 11.84 -3.48 15.39
C PHE A 122 12.68 -4.36 14.47
N ALA A 123 13.76 -4.97 14.98
CA ALA A 123 14.55 -5.94 14.24
C ALA A 123 13.73 -7.19 13.86
N ILE A 124 13.00 -7.79 14.82
CA ILE A 124 12.11 -8.94 14.57
C ILE A 124 11.03 -8.59 13.54
N SER A 125 10.39 -7.43 13.70
CA SER A 125 9.37 -6.94 12.75
C SER A 125 9.93 -6.75 11.34
N SER A 126 11.20 -6.34 11.23
CA SER A 126 11.88 -6.16 9.94
C SER A 126 12.26 -7.51 9.31
N ILE A 127 12.69 -8.48 10.10
CA ILE A 127 12.98 -9.85 9.63
C ILE A 127 11.69 -10.51 9.11
N ALA A 128 10.59 -10.42 9.87
CA ALA A 128 9.29 -10.96 9.47
C ALA A 128 8.80 -10.36 8.14
N GLN A 129 8.97 -9.05 7.96
CA GLN A 129 8.69 -8.34 6.71
C GLN A 129 9.52 -8.88 5.53
N LYS A 130 10.82 -9.10 5.72
CA LYS A 130 11.69 -9.66 4.66
C LYS A 130 11.30 -11.09 4.30
N LEU A 131 11.01 -11.93 5.29
CA LEU A 131 10.54 -13.30 5.07
C LEU A 131 9.22 -13.33 4.31
N ALA A 132 8.30 -12.42 4.64
CA ALA A 132 7.03 -12.28 3.92
C ALA A 132 7.21 -11.94 2.44
N GLY A 133 8.06 -10.95 2.14
CA GLY A 133 8.37 -10.59 0.75
C GLY A 133 9.05 -11.73 -0.03
N PHE A 134 9.88 -12.52 0.65
CA PHE A 134 10.47 -13.72 0.07
C PHE A 134 9.42 -14.80 -0.23
N ALA A 135 8.54 -15.11 0.73
CA ALA A 135 7.45 -16.06 0.55
C ALA A 135 6.49 -15.62 -0.57
N GLN A 136 6.13 -14.34 -0.61
CA GLN A 136 5.32 -13.75 -1.66
C GLN A 136 5.96 -13.94 -3.05
N THR A 137 7.26 -13.66 -3.18
CA THR A 137 7.98 -13.86 -4.44
C THR A 137 8.00 -15.33 -4.84
N ALA A 138 8.31 -16.23 -3.90
CA ALA A 138 8.34 -17.66 -4.17
C ALA A 138 6.97 -18.22 -4.59
N ILE A 139 5.89 -17.81 -3.92
CA ILE A 139 4.53 -18.22 -4.26
C ILE A 139 4.12 -17.69 -5.63
N PHE A 140 4.29 -16.39 -5.89
CA PHE A 140 3.90 -15.82 -7.18
C PHE A 140 4.74 -16.30 -8.35
N GLN A 141 6.02 -16.56 -8.14
CA GLN A 141 6.86 -17.11 -9.18
C GLN A 141 6.44 -18.54 -9.54
N ASN A 142 6.08 -19.37 -8.54
CA ASN A 142 5.55 -20.70 -8.79
C ASN A 142 4.18 -20.66 -9.50
N ILE A 143 3.27 -19.76 -9.08
CA ILE A 143 1.98 -19.57 -9.75
C ILE A 143 2.20 -19.10 -11.19
N TYR A 144 3.09 -18.14 -11.42
CA TYR A 144 3.41 -17.64 -12.76
C TYR A 144 3.93 -18.76 -13.68
N ILE A 145 4.90 -19.55 -13.20
CA ILE A 145 5.43 -20.70 -13.95
C ILE A 145 4.32 -21.72 -14.25
N ALA A 146 3.45 -22.02 -13.28
CA ALA A 146 2.35 -22.95 -13.48
C ALA A 146 1.25 -22.44 -14.44
N THR A 147 1.08 -21.12 -14.53
CA THR A 147 0.00 -20.52 -15.35
C THR A 147 0.47 -20.15 -16.76
N VAL A 148 1.79 -19.96 -16.97
CA VAL A 148 2.33 -19.58 -18.28
C VAL A 148 2.14 -20.69 -19.32
N ASP A 149 2.25 -21.96 -18.91
CA ASP A 149 2.00 -23.12 -19.78
C ASP A 149 0.53 -23.26 -20.18
N TRP A 150 -0.41 -22.75 -19.37
CA TRP A 150 -1.84 -22.79 -19.70
C TRP A 150 -2.25 -21.70 -20.70
N TYR A 151 -1.43 -20.66 -20.87
CA TYR A 151 -1.70 -19.54 -21.76
C TYR A 151 -1.04 -19.67 -23.16
N GLN A 152 -0.14 -20.65 -23.35
CA GLN A 152 0.42 -21.00 -24.67
C GLN A 152 -0.47 -22.01 -25.40
#